data_AF-X0JGS9-F1
#
_entry.id   AF-X0JGS9-F1
#
_cell.length_a   1.000
_cell.length_b   1.000
_cell.length_c   1.000
_cell.angle_alpha   90.00
_cell.angle_beta   90.00
_cell.angle_gamma   90.00
#
_symmetry.space_group_name_H-M   'P 1'
#
loop_
_entity.id
_entity.type
_entity.pdbx_description
1 polymer ?
#
loop_
_entity_poly.entity_id
_entity_poly.type
_entity_poly.pdbx_seq_one_letter_code
_entity_poly.pdbx_strand_id
1 'polypeptide(L)'
;MNVTVTFNELLRERNAPETRKRVTLDAIDGFLKEAYRINSHITSLHRELQDVRQAYLSTAQPRKTHNRVAKEQTRVLTDRDREEVDANAKQMIRELNAGIRALDEAEQLRRETESAIIRKKYGGLGAFGAWASGGIISSKTEEHAEAEAKARDLGIHRDSILWFLRQRLELCCRTQQEMMETRLKRELEKNRSMLSRSGATIAGDFAEFPPSARRNSQTAPAAPIPMSEDGQFPSQGLTEEQIQMFEQGNQDMMKHFENSLDKVRYVSYVLSISIGTPLLGCICTRVPSASATPWGR
;
A
#
# COMPACT_ATOMS: atom_id res chain seq x y z
N MET A 1 32.80 1.57 27.12
CA MET A 1 33.31 0.26 27.60
C MET A 1 32.17 -0.75 27.60
N ASN A 2 32.41 -1.97 27.14
CA ASN A 2 31.40 -3.03 27.10
C ASN A 2 31.46 -3.85 28.41
N VAL A 3 30.74 -3.38 29.42
CA VAL A 3 30.77 -3.89 30.82
C VAL A 3 30.31 -5.36 30.93
N THR A 4 29.61 -5.85 29.91
CA THR A 4 29.08 -7.22 29.85
C THR A 4 30.18 -8.28 29.83
N VAL A 5 31.34 -8.00 29.20
CA VAL A 5 32.44 -8.98 29.11
C VAL A 5 33.11 -9.15 30.48
N THR A 6 33.49 -8.04 31.11
CA THR A 6 34.10 -8.02 32.45
C THR A 6 33.18 -8.62 33.51
N PHE A 7 31.87 -8.38 33.39
CA PHE A 7 30.89 -8.96 34.32
C PHE A 7 30.73 -10.48 34.14
N ASN A 8 30.76 -10.99 32.90
CA ASN A 8 30.72 -12.43 32.65
C ASN A 8 31.99 -13.15 33.14
N GLU A 9 33.15 -12.49 33.08
CA GLU A 9 34.39 -13.01 33.66
C GLU A 9 34.25 -13.18 35.18
N LEU A 10 33.74 -12.16 35.87
CA LEU A 10 33.48 -12.20 37.32
C LEU A 10 32.42 -13.26 37.70
N LEU A 11 31.39 -13.44 36.87
CA LEU A 11 30.39 -14.50 37.09
C LEU A 11 31.02 -15.89 36.94
N ARG A 12 31.90 -16.07 35.94
CA ARG A 12 32.61 -17.34 35.73
C ARG A 12 33.55 -17.67 36.90
N GLU A 13 34.22 -16.68 37.46
CA GLU A 13 35.04 -16.83 38.68
C GLU A 13 34.20 -17.26 39.90
N ARG A 14 32.92 -16.91 39.93
CA ARG A 14 31.98 -17.26 41.00
C ARG A 14 31.13 -18.50 40.70
N ASN A 15 31.47 -19.27 39.65
CA ASN A 15 30.68 -20.40 39.16
C ASN A 15 29.20 -20.06 38.88
N ALA A 16 28.92 -18.81 38.52
CA ALA A 16 27.60 -18.35 38.14
C ALA A 16 27.43 -18.39 36.61
N PRO A 17 26.21 -18.65 36.11
CA PRO A 17 25.93 -18.68 34.67
C PRO A 17 26.14 -17.30 34.03
N GLU A 18 26.59 -17.27 32.78
CA GLU A 18 26.77 -16.05 32.01
C GLU A 18 25.46 -15.24 31.91
N THR A 19 25.56 -13.91 31.92
CA THR A 19 24.40 -13.01 31.82
C THR A 19 23.59 -13.19 30.54
N ARG A 20 24.23 -13.61 29.45
CA ARG A 20 23.55 -13.85 28.17
C ARG A 20 23.29 -15.34 27.97
N LYS A 21 22.05 -15.76 28.22
CA LYS A 21 21.56 -17.04 27.71
C LYS A 21 21.48 -16.96 26.19
N ARG A 22 22.19 -17.83 25.48
CA ARG A 22 22.02 -17.98 24.03
C ARG A 22 20.65 -18.58 23.77
N VAL A 23 19.70 -17.76 23.34
CA VAL A 23 18.37 -18.23 22.94
C VAL A 23 18.52 -18.87 21.57
N THR A 24 18.41 -20.20 21.50
CA THR A 24 18.40 -20.95 20.25
C THR A 24 16.99 -20.93 19.66
N LEU A 25 16.86 -20.89 18.33
CA LEU A 25 15.55 -20.91 17.65
C LEU A 25 14.72 -22.16 18.00
N ASP A 26 15.38 -23.26 18.40
CA ASP A 26 14.71 -24.48 18.83
C ASP A 26 14.07 -24.37 20.21
N ALA A 27 14.59 -23.48 21.06
CA ALA A 27 14.01 -23.12 22.35
C ALA A 27 12.88 -22.07 22.25
N ILE A 28 12.59 -21.59 21.05
CA ILE A 28 11.56 -20.57 20.80
C ILE A 28 10.20 -21.25 20.55
N ASP A 29 9.15 -20.74 21.20
CA ASP A 29 7.77 -21.20 21.05
C ASP A 29 7.26 -21.09 19.60
N GLY A 30 6.31 -21.95 19.22
CA GLY A 30 5.71 -22.03 17.88
C GLY A 30 5.15 -20.69 17.40
N PHE A 31 4.55 -19.89 18.30
CA PHE A 31 4.07 -18.53 17.98
C PHE A 31 5.19 -17.65 17.41
N LEU A 32 6.34 -17.63 18.08
CA LEU A 32 7.46 -16.79 17.68
C LEU A 32 8.11 -17.31 16.40
N LYS A 33 8.21 -18.63 16.22
CA LYS A 33 8.68 -19.24 14.96
C LYS A 33 7.83 -18.79 13.77
N GLU A 34 6.51 -18.82 13.90
CA GLU A 34 5.59 -18.34 12.87
C GLU A 34 5.69 -16.83 12.64
N ALA A 35 5.79 -16.03 13.72
CA ALA A 35 6.00 -14.60 13.61
C ALA A 35 7.28 -14.25 12.83
N TYR A 36 8.39 -14.95 13.09
CA TYR A 36 9.64 -14.78 12.34
C TYR A 36 9.50 -15.19 10.88
N ARG A 37 8.79 -16.28 10.60
CA ARG A 37 8.51 -16.73 9.22
C ARG A 37 7.75 -15.67 8.44
N ILE A 38 6.64 -15.17 8.98
CA ILE A 38 5.85 -14.08 8.39
C ILE A 38 6.72 -12.83 8.18
N ASN A 39 7.52 -12.45 9.19
CA ASN A 39 8.40 -11.28 9.10
C ASN A 39 9.45 -11.41 7.98
N SER A 40 9.99 -12.61 7.77
CA SER A 40 10.94 -12.89 6.69
C SER A 40 10.30 -12.74 5.31
N HIS A 41 9.06 -13.21 5.15
CA HIS A 41 8.30 -13.09 3.91
C HIS A 41 7.90 -11.63 3.63
N ILE A 42 7.43 -10.88 4.63
CA ILE A 42 7.17 -9.44 4.49
C ILE A 42 8.44 -8.69 4.04
N THR A 43 9.60 -9.03 4.63
CA THR A 43 10.87 -8.37 4.27
C THR A 43 11.28 -8.69 2.85
N SER A 44 11.09 -9.94 2.41
CA SER A 44 11.44 -10.40 1.06
C SER A 44 10.56 -9.70 0.02
N LEU A 45 9.23 -9.69 0.24
CA LEU A 45 8.28 -8.97 -0.58
C LEU A 45 8.61 -7.47 -0.68
N HIS A 46 8.95 -6.83 0.44
CA HIS A 46 9.29 -5.40 0.43
C HIS A 46 10.52 -5.11 -0.43
N ARG A 47 11.55 -5.96 -0.34
CA ARG A 47 12.77 -5.84 -1.18
C ARG A 47 12.45 -6.06 -2.65
N GLU A 48 11.71 -7.11 -2.97
CA GLU A 48 11.29 -7.39 -4.35
C GLU A 48 10.50 -6.22 -4.97
N LEU A 49 9.58 -5.63 -4.22
CA LEU A 49 8.84 -4.44 -4.66
C LEU A 49 9.76 -3.24 -4.88
N GLN A 50 10.75 -3.01 -4.01
CA GLN A 50 11.72 -1.92 -4.18
C GLN A 50 12.61 -2.13 -5.41
N ASP A 51 13.08 -3.35 -5.63
CA ASP A 51 13.95 -3.68 -6.76
C ASP A 51 13.20 -3.54 -8.09
N VAL A 52 11.96 -4.02 -8.14
CA VAL A 52 11.12 -3.95 -9.34
C VAL A 52 10.58 -2.54 -9.59
N ARG A 53 10.46 -1.68 -8.56
CA ARG A 53 9.88 -0.32 -8.67
C ARG A 53 10.46 0.50 -9.81
N GLN A 54 11.79 0.51 -9.97
CA GLN A 54 12.44 1.31 -11.02
C GLN A 54 12.08 0.80 -12.42
N ALA A 55 12.12 -0.51 -12.61
CA ALA A 55 11.79 -1.15 -13.88
C ALA A 55 10.28 -1.07 -14.20
N TYR A 56 9.43 -1.17 -13.18
CA TYR A 56 7.98 -1.05 -13.26
C TYR A 56 7.54 0.36 -13.67
N LEU A 57 8.16 1.39 -13.08
CA LEU A 57 7.85 2.78 -13.38
C LEU A 57 8.57 3.30 -14.63
N SER A 58 9.50 2.56 -15.24
CA SER A 58 10.16 3.02 -16.46
C SER A 58 9.24 2.85 -17.67
N THR A 59 8.54 3.90 -18.08
CA THR A 59 7.73 3.94 -19.32
C THR A 59 8.57 4.30 -20.56
N ALA A 60 9.87 4.50 -20.40
CA ALA A 60 10.76 4.85 -21.51
C ALA A 60 10.90 3.65 -22.45
N GLN A 61 10.53 3.84 -23.72
CA GLN A 61 10.88 2.85 -24.74
C GLN A 61 12.41 2.68 -24.77
N PRO A 62 12.92 1.44 -24.86
CA PRO A 62 14.35 1.20 -24.90
C PRO A 62 14.92 1.95 -26.10
N ARG A 63 15.63 3.06 -25.85
CA ARG A 63 16.36 3.74 -26.91
C ARG A 63 17.41 2.74 -27.38
N LYS A 64 17.35 2.34 -28.65
CA LYS A 64 18.37 1.52 -29.30
C LYS A 64 19.65 2.37 -29.44
N THR A 65 20.34 2.60 -28.33
CA THR A 65 21.68 3.19 -28.36
C THR A 65 22.66 2.06 -28.61
N HIS A 66 23.24 2.06 -29.80
CA HIS A 66 24.31 1.14 -30.20
C HIS A 66 25.61 1.53 -29.49
N ASN A 67 25.68 1.37 -28.17
CA ASN A 67 26.92 1.46 -27.42
C ASN A 67 27.02 0.25 -26.48
N ARG A 68 27.85 -0.70 -26.89
CA ARG A 68 28.39 -1.77 -26.06
C ARG A 68 29.16 -1.12 -24.89
N VAL A 69 29.10 -1.76 -23.71
CA VAL A 69 29.80 -1.42 -22.45
C VAL A 69 28.93 -0.67 -21.43
N ALA A 70 27.89 -1.35 -20.92
CA ALA A 70 27.46 -1.32 -19.52
C ALA A 70 26.45 -2.46 -19.34
N LYS A 71 26.96 -3.64 -18.97
CA LYS A 71 26.17 -4.85 -18.75
C LYS A 71 25.54 -4.78 -17.35
N GLU A 72 24.55 -3.92 -17.20
CA GLU A 72 23.52 -4.05 -16.17
C GLU A 72 22.23 -3.57 -16.80
N GLN A 73 21.65 -4.47 -17.59
CA GLN A 73 20.42 -4.22 -18.32
C GLN A 73 19.33 -3.89 -17.30
N THR A 74 18.97 -2.61 -17.20
CA THR A 74 17.70 -2.19 -16.60
C THR A 74 16.62 -2.95 -17.37
N ARG A 75 16.16 -4.08 -16.82
CA ARG A 75 15.17 -4.95 -17.46
C ARG A 75 13.92 -4.10 -17.62
N VAL A 76 13.63 -3.66 -18.84
CA VAL A 76 12.39 -2.95 -19.13
C VAL A 76 11.28 -3.99 -19.05
N LEU A 77 10.42 -3.92 -18.03
CA LEU A 77 9.27 -4.82 -17.92
C LEU A 77 8.23 -4.46 -19.00
N THR A 78 7.68 -5.49 -19.65
CA THR A 78 6.53 -5.31 -20.54
C THR A 78 5.27 -5.01 -19.71
N ASP A 79 4.22 -4.48 -20.34
CA ASP A 79 2.97 -4.19 -19.63
C ASP A 79 2.33 -5.44 -19.00
N ARG A 80 2.52 -6.61 -19.63
CA ARG A 80 2.09 -7.90 -19.10
C ARG A 80 2.90 -8.29 -17.85
N ASP A 81 4.22 -8.14 -17.90
CA ASP A 81 5.08 -8.46 -16.75
C ASP A 81 4.76 -7.57 -15.55
N ARG A 82 4.38 -6.31 -15.78
CA ARG A 82 3.93 -5.38 -14.72
C ARG A 82 2.64 -5.85 -14.07
N GLU A 83 1.67 -6.32 -14.86
CA GLU A 83 0.41 -6.84 -14.34
C GLU A 83 0.61 -8.15 -13.55
N GLU A 84 1.53 -9.00 -14.00
CA GLU A 84 1.94 -10.20 -13.26
C GLU A 84 2.58 -9.84 -11.90
N VAL A 85 3.48 -8.84 -11.87
CA VAL A 85 4.05 -8.32 -10.62
C VAL A 85 2.96 -7.82 -9.69
N ASP A 86 1.97 -7.07 -10.20
CA ASP A 86 0.87 -6.56 -9.38
C ASP A 86 -0.01 -7.69 -8.84
N ALA A 87 -0.31 -8.71 -9.66
CA ALA A 87 -1.09 -9.87 -9.26
C ALA A 87 -0.37 -10.70 -8.18
N ASN A 88 0.92 -10.97 -8.37
CA ASN A 88 1.76 -11.71 -7.44
C ASN A 88 1.89 -10.95 -6.10
N ALA A 89 2.20 -9.65 -6.14
CA ALA A 89 2.29 -8.84 -4.93
C ALA A 89 0.95 -8.81 -4.17
N LYS A 90 -0.20 -8.68 -4.86
CA LYS A 90 -1.53 -8.77 -4.23
C LYS A 90 -1.78 -10.13 -3.60
N GLN A 91 -1.35 -11.21 -4.24
CA GLN A 91 -1.47 -12.55 -3.68
C GLN A 91 -0.63 -12.70 -2.40
N MET A 92 0.65 -12.35 -2.44
CA MET A 92 1.53 -12.41 -1.27
C MET A 92 1.00 -11.55 -0.11
N ILE A 93 0.51 -10.33 -0.37
CA ILE A 93 -0.08 -9.48 0.68
C ILE A 93 -1.30 -10.14 1.33
N ARG A 94 -2.17 -10.79 0.53
CA ARG A 94 -3.35 -11.50 1.06
C ARG A 94 -2.97 -12.71 1.90
N GLU A 95 -2.01 -13.50 1.44
CA GLU A 95 -1.47 -14.65 2.16
C GLU A 95 -0.83 -14.22 3.49
N LEU A 96 -0.03 -13.16 3.48
CA LEU A 96 0.57 -12.59 4.69
C LEU A 96 -0.49 -12.05 5.66
N ASN A 97 -1.54 -11.41 5.16
CA ASN A 97 -2.65 -10.95 5.98
C ASN A 97 -3.39 -12.12 6.65
N ALA A 98 -3.67 -13.19 5.89
CA ALA A 98 -4.27 -14.41 6.42
C ALA A 98 -3.37 -15.06 7.47
N GLY A 99 -2.05 -15.11 7.25
CA GLY A 99 -1.09 -15.59 8.23
C GLY A 99 -1.08 -14.80 9.53
N ILE A 100 -1.14 -13.46 9.46
CA ILE A 100 -1.23 -12.59 10.64
C ILE A 100 -2.55 -12.81 11.39
N ARG A 101 -3.68 -12.99 10.68
CA ARG A 101 -4.98 -13.29 11.30
C ARG A 101 -4.98 -14.64 12.01
N ALA A 102 -4.46 -15.69 11.37
CA ALA A 102 -4.32 -17.00 12.00
C ALA A 102 -3.43 -16.95 13.25
N LEU A 103 -2.36 -16.13 13.24
CA LEU A 103 -1.50 -15.93 14.39
C LEU A 103 -2.21 -15.17 15.54
N ASP A 104 -3.06 -14.19 15.21
CA ASP A 104 -3.88 -13.46 16.18
C ASP A 104 -4.95 -14.36 16.81
N GLU A 105 -5.64 -15.17 16.00
CA GLU A 105 -6.61 -16.17 16.46
C GLU A 105 -5.97 -17.20 17.40
N ALA A 106 -4.78 -17.71 17.05
CA ALA A 106 -4.03 -18.63 17.90
C ALA A 106 -3.64 -18.00 19.25
N GLU A 107 -3.26 -16.72 19.24
CA GLU A 107 -2.93 -15.96 20.45
C GLU A 107 -4.18 -15.66 21.30
N GLN A 108 -5.32 -15.40 20.67
CA GLN A 108 -6.59 -15.25 21.36
C GLN A 108 -7.00 -16.55 22.06
N LEU A 109 -6.90 -17.70 21.38
CA LEU A 109 -7.15 -19.01 21.98
C LEU A 109 -6.22 -19.29 23.17
N ARG A 110 -4.94 -18.91 23.07
CA ARG A 110 -3.99 -19.03 24.21
C ARG A 110 -4.45 -18.18 25.40
N ARG A 111 -4.86 -16.92 25.17
CA ARG A 111 -5.33 -16.04 26.25
C ARG A 111 -6.58 -16.58 26.92
N GLU A 112 -7.52 -17.08 26.12
CA GLU A 112 -8.76 -17.66 26.63
C GLU A 112 -8.47 -18.92 27.46
N THR A 113 -7.62 -19.83 26.96
CA THR A 113 -7.22 -21.04 27.69
C THR A 113 -6.45 -20.74 28.97
N GLU A 114 -5.48 -19.82 28.94
CA GLU A 114 -4.75 -19.39 30.15
C GLU A 114 -5.67 -18.73 31.16
N SER A 115 -6.56 -17.84 30.74
CA SER A 115 -7.52 -17.21 31.63
C SER A 115 -8.48 -18.21 32.26
N ALA A 116 -8.92 -19.23 31.51
CA ALA A 116 -9.76 -20.31 32.01
C ALA A 116 -9.00 -21.21 33.00
N ILE A 117 -7.74 -21.51 32.73
CA ILE A 117 -6.87 -22.29 33.63
C ILE A 117 -6.63 -21.53 34.94
N ILE A 118 -6.27 -20.24 34.86
CA ILE A 118 -6.06 -19.38 36.03
C ILE A 118 -7.36 -19.29 36.84
N ARG A 119 -8.49 -19.03 36.20
CA ARG A 119 -9.80 -19.00 36.86
C ARG A 119 -10.16 -20.33 37.52
N LYS A 120 -9.85 -21.47 36.88
CA LYS A 120 -10.12 -22.80 37.47
C LYS A 120 -9.22 -23.07 38.67
N LYS A 121 -7.91 -22.80 38.55
CA LYS A 121 -6.92 -23.05 39.60
C LYS A 121 -7.15 -22.19 40.84
N TYR A 122 -7.45 -20.92 40.65
CA TYR A 122 -7.49 -19.95 41.75
C TYR A 122 -8.90 -19.43 42.08
N GLY A 123 -9.87 -19.56 41.16
CA GLY A 123 -11.26 -19.15 41.37
C GLY A 123 -12.22 -20.27 41.81
N GLY A 124 -11.89 -21.55 41.56
CA GLY A 124 -12.79 -22.68 41.83
C GLY A 124 -12.58 -23.42 43.16
N LEU A 125 -11.40 -23.31 43.78
CA LEU A 125 -11.09 -23.98 45.06
C LEU A 125 -10.74 -22.98 46.18
N GLY A 126 -10.08 -21.87 45.85
CA GLY A 126 -9.74 -20.81 46.81
C GLY A 126 -10.94 -19.96 47.24
N ALA A 127 -11.89 -19.71 46.33
CA ALA A 127 -13.06 -18.87 46.62
C ALA A 127 -14.09 -19.58 47.53
N PHE A 128 -14.26 -20.90 47.39
CA PHE A 128 -15.15 -21.68 48.26
C PHE A 128 -14.57 -21.89 49.67
N GLY A 129 -13.24 -22.04 49.80
CA GLY A 129 -12.56 -22.09 51.09
C GLY A 129 -12.56 -20.74 51.83
N ALA A 130 -12.38 -19.63 51.11
CA ALA A 130 -12.30 -18.29 51.69
C ALA A 130 -13.62 -17.79 52.30
N TRP A 131 -14.78 -18.19 51.73
CA TRP A 131 -16.09 -17.88 52.30
C TRP A 131 -16.39 -18.72 53.55
N ALA A 132 -15.94 -19.97 53.60
CA ALA A 132 -16.15 -20.87 54.74
C ALA A 132 -15.26 -20.53 55.96
N SER A 133 -14.14 -19.84 55.77
CA SER A 133 -13.25 -19.42 56.85
C SER A 133 -13.48 -17.99 57.35
N GLY A 134 -14.57 -17.33 56.93
CA GLY A 134 -14.89 -15.95 57.34
C GLY A 134 -13.92 -14.89 56.79
N GLY A 135 -13.17 -15.21 55.73
CA GLY A 135 -12.17 -14.33 55.13
C GLY A 135 -12.78 -13.30 54.20
N ILE A 136 -12.33 -12.05 54.32
CA ILE A 136 -12.64 -10.97 53.38
C ILE A 136 -12.19 -11.41 51.98
N ILE A 137 -13.10 -11.28 51.00
CA ILE A 137 -13.02 -11.68 49.57
C ILE A 137 -11.78 -11.14 48.81
N SER A 138 -10.90 -10.39 49.47
CA SER A 138 -9.87 -9.54 48.85
C SER A 138 -8.43 -10.02 48.98
N SER A 139 -8.13 -11.24 49.42
CA SER A 139 -6.76 -11.77 49.34
C SER A 139 -6.60 -12.67 48.12
N LYS A 140 -6.46 -12.03 46.95
CA LYS A 140 -5.86 -12.66 45.78
C LYS A 140 -4.54 -13.29 46.25
N THR A 141 -4.41 -14.62 46.20
CA THR A 141 -3.19 -15.30 46.61
C THR A 141 -2.01 -14.71 45.84
N GLU A 142 -0.88 -14.42 46.49
CA GLU A 142 0.29 -13.78 45.84
C GLU A 142 0.71 -14.53 44.57
N GLU A 143 0.64 -15.86 44.62
CA GLU A 143 0.85 -16.77 43.48
C GLU A 143 -0.14 -16.56 42.31
N HIS A 144 -1.41 -16.26 42.61
CA HIS A 144 -2.42 -15.93 41.60
C HIS A 144 -2.14 -14.58 40.93
N ALA A 145 -1.72 -13.57 41.73
CA ALA A 145 -1.37 -12.26 41.21
C ALA A 145 -0.13 -12.31 40.31
N GLU A 146 0.88 -13.09 40.67
CA GLU A 146 2.06 -13.32 39.86
C GLU A 146 1.74 -14.05 38.55
N ALA A 147 0.92 -15.11 38.60
CA ALA A 147 0.54 -15.87 37.41
C ALA A 147 -0.22 -14.99 36.40
N GLU A 148 -1.13 -14.14 36.88
CA GLU A 148 -1.86 -13.19 36.05
C GLU A 148 -0.96 -12.07 35.51
N ALA A 149 0.01 -11.59 36.30
CA ALA A 149 0.99 -10.62 35.83
C ALA A 149 1.85 -11.18 34.69
N LYS A 150 2.40 -12.40 34.85
CA LYS A 150 3.18 -13.08 33.80
C LYS A 150 2.36 -13.28 32.52
N ALA A 151 1.10 -13.69 32.63
CA ALA A 151 0.20 -13.85 31.49
C ALA A 151 -0.09 -12.52 30.77
N ARG A 152 -0.26 -11.43 31.52
CA ARG A 152 -0.44 -10.08 30.98
C ARG A 152 0.80 -9.59 30.23
N ASP A 153 1.98 -9.73 30.82
CA ASP A 153 3.23 -9.30 30.19
C ASP A 153 3.48 -10.04 28.87
N LEU A 154 3.23 -11.35 28.85
CA LEU A 154 3.30 -12.16 27.63
C LEU A 154 2.28 -11.72 26.58
N GLY A 155 1.05 -11.40 27.01
CA GLY A 155 0.01 -10.86 26.12
C GLY A 155 0.44 -9.54 25.47
N ILE A 156 0.96 -8.59 26.27
CA ILE A 156 1.44 -7.29 25.79
C ILE A 156 2.58 -7.49 24.77
N HIS A 157 3.53 -8.37 25.06
CA HIS A 157 4.63 -8.65 24.15
C HIS A 157 4.13 -9.22 22.82
N ARG A 158 3.21 -10.19 22.84
CA ARG A 158 2.68 -10.79 21.61
C ARG A 158 1.77 -9.83 20.83
N ASP A 159 1.01 -8.98 21.51
CA ASP A 159 0.26 -7.88 20.89
C ASP A 159 1.20 -6.91 20.17
N SER A 160 2.33 -6.56 20.79
CA SER A 160 3.32 -5.68 20.16
C SER A 160 3.94 -6.32 18.91
N ILE A 161 4.14 -7.64 18.90
CA ILE A 161 4.64 -8.38 17.74
C ILE A 161 3.60 -8.36 16.61
N LEU A 162 2.35 -8.69 16.92
CA LEU A 162 1.26 -8.66 15.94
C LEU A 162 1.06 -7.27 15.35
N TRP A 163 1.09 -6.24 16.19
CA TRP A 163 1.05 -4.85 15.78
C TRP A 163 2.21 -4.51 14.83
N PHE A 164 3.44 -4.88 15.20
CA PHE A 164 4.62 -4.66 14.37
C PHE A 164 4.52 -5.33 13.00
N LEU A 165 4.05 -6.59 12.95
CA LEU A 165 3.86 -7.32 11.68
C LEU A 165 2.80 -6.63 10.79
N ARG A 166 1.68 -6.19 11.38
CA ARG A 166 0.65 -5.42 10.67
C ARG A 166 1.21 -4.12 10.11
N GLN A 167 1.95 -3.37 10.91
CA GLN A 167 2.59 -2.12 10.50
C GLN A 167 3.55 -2.34 9.32
N ARG A 168 4.34 -3.41 9.35
CA ARG A 168 5.27 -3.72 8.25
C ARG A 168 4.55 -4.15 6.98
N LEU A 169 3.45 -4.90 7.08
CA LEU A 169 2.63 -5.27 5.94
C LEU A 169 1.98 -4.02 5.32
N GLU A 170 1.49 -3.09 6.14
CA GLU A 170 0.94 -1.82 5.69
C GLU A 170 1.95 -1.02 4.84
N LEU A 171 3.23 -0.96 5.25
CA LEU A 171 4.28 -0.31 4.47
C LEU A 171 4.45 -0.94 3.08
N CYS A 172 4.32 -2.26 2.99
CA CYS A 172 4.36 -2.98 1.71
C CYS A 172 3.14 -2.62 0.84
N CYS A 173 1.95 -2.62 1.43
CA CYS A 173 0.72 -2.19 0.76
C CYS A 173 0.83 -0.75 0.23
N ARG A 174 1.34 0.19 1.06
CA ARG A 174 1.56 1.58 0.66
C ARG A 174 2.53 1.68 -0.51
N THR A 175 3.63 0.93 -0.48
CA THR A 175 4.63 0.92 -1.56
C THR A 175 4.01 0.43 -2.88
N GLN A 176 3.24 -0.66 -2.84
CA GLN A 176 2.54 -1.19 -4.00
C GLN A 176 1.49 -0.18 -4.53
N GLN A 177 0.70 0.41 -3.64
CA GLN A 177 -0.31 1.40 -3.99
C GLN A 177 0.32 2.61 -4.68
N GLU A 178 1.43 3.14 -4.16
CA GLU A 178 2.14 4.26 -4.74
C GLU A 178 2.62 3.96 -6.18
N MET A 179 3.14 2.75 -6.41
CA MET A 179 3.56 2.29 -7.74
C MET A 179 2.37 2.26 -8.72
N MET A 180 1.24 1.68 -8.29
CA MET A 180 0.02 1.58 -9.09
C MET A 180 -0.60 2.96 -9.37
N GLU A 181 -0.65 3.85 -8.37
CA GLU A 181 -1.13 5.22 -8.51
C GLU A 181 -0.29 6.02 -9.50
N THR A 182 1.03 5.89 -9.43
CA THR A 182 1.93 6.58 -10.35
C THR A 182 1.70 6.10 -11.79
N ARG A 183 1.51 4.79 -11.99
CA ARG A 183 1.17 4.23 -13.31
C ARG A 183 -0.18 4.76 -13.80
N LEU A 184 -1.20 4.72 -12.96
CA LEU A 184 -2.54 5.19 -13.30
C LEU A 184 -2.53 6.69 -13.66
N LYS A 185 -1.85 7.53 -12.88
CA LYS A 185 -1.71 8.97 -13.16
C LYS A 185 -1.09 9.21 -14.54
N ARG A 186 -0.05 8.46 -14.90
CA ARG A 186 0.59 8.58 -16.22
C ARG A 186 -0.31 8.14 -17.36
N GLU A 187 -1.12 7.09 -17.17
CA GLU A 187 -2.11 6.69 -18.18
C GLU A 187 -3.22 7.75 -18.33
N LEU A 188 -3.67 8.34 -17.22
CA LEU A 188 -4.65 9.44 -17.25
C LEU A 188 -4.09 10.69 -17.95
N GLU A 189 -2.85 11.07 -17.67
CA GLU A 189 -2.15 12.17 -18.35
C GLU A 189 -1.96 11.89 -19.84
N LYS A 190 -1.59 10.66 -20.21
CA LYS A 190 -1.46 10.25 -21.60
C LYS A 190 -2.81 10.34 -22.32
N ASN A 191 -3.89 9.82 -21.74
CA ASN A 191 -5.25 9.95 -22.30
C ASN A 191 -5.67 11.41 -22.43
N ARG A 192 -5.40 12.26 -21.43
CA ARG A 192 -5.64 13.71 -21.48
C ARG A 192 -4.83 14.38 -22.58
N SER A 193 -3.57 13.99 -22.77
CA SER A 193 -2.71 14.53 -23.82
C SER A 193 -3.11 14.09 -25.22
N MET A 194 -3.59 12.85 -25.38
CA MET A 194 -4.16 12.36 -26.64
C MET A 194 -5.44 13.13 -26.97
N LEU A 195 -6.35 13.30 -26.00
CA LEU A 195 -7.55 14.13 -26.14
C LEU A 195 -7.22 15.59 -26.49
N SER A 196 -6.21 16.18 -25.84
CA SER A 196 -5.76 17.54 -26.14
C SER A 196 -5.08 17.63 -27.51
N ARG A 197 -4.40 16.59 -27.96
CA ARG A 197 -3.73 16.55 -29.28
C ARG A 197 -4.70 16.26 -30.42
N SER A 198 -5.70 15.40 -30.19
CA SER A 198 -6.78 15.13 -31.13
C SER A 198 -7.81 16.28 -31.16
N GLY A 199 -7.95 17.03 -30.07
CA GLY A 199 -8.74 18.27 -30.01
C GLY A 199 -8.00 19.51 -30.55
N ALA A 200 -6.67 19.52 -30.58
CA ALA A 200 -5.88 20.64 -31.09
C ALA A 200 -5.71 20.65 -32.63
N THR A 201 -6.17 19.62 -33.34
CA THR A 201 -6.23 19.63 -34.81
C THR A 201 -7.57 20.11 -35.37
N ILE A 202 -8.58 20.36 -34.53
CA ILE A 202 -9.87 20.95 -34.95
C ILE A 202 -9.99 22.43 -34.56
N ALA A 203 -9.04 22.97 -33.77
CA ALA A 203 -8.99 24.39 -33.39
C ALA A 203 -7.78 25.11 -34.02
N GLY A 204 -7.53 24.87 -35.31
CA GLY A 204 -6.33 25.35 -36.01
C GLY A 204 -6.55 25.97 -37.38
N ASP A 205 -7.79 26.35 -37.75
CA ASP A 205 -8.08 27.07 -39.01
C ASP A 205 -9.07 28.25 -38.82
N PHE A 206 -9.17 28.80 -37.61
CA PHE A 206 -9.91 30.04 -37.35
C PHE A 206 -9.11 30.94 -36.42
N ALA A 207 -8.08 31.59 -36.96
CA ALA A 207 -7.44 32.75 -36.32
C ALA A 207 -6.68 33.58 -37.38
N GLU A 208 -7.40 34.49 -38.04
CA GLU A 208 -6.81 35.51 -38.90
C GLU A 208 -6.36 36.74 -38.06
N PHE A 209 -5.04 36.79 -37.79
CA PHE A 209 -4.11 37.96 -37.71
C PHE A 209 -4.24 39.04 -36.58
N PRO A 210 -3.18 39.87 -36.28
CA PRO A 210 -2.23 39.71 -35.16
C PRO A 210 -2.03 41.00 -34.31
N PRO A 211 -0.92 41.14 -33.53
CA PRO A 211 -0.02 42.25 -33.89
C PRO A 211 1.49 41.90 -33.85
N SER A 212 2.15 42.26 -34.96
CA SER A 212 3.48 42.86 -35.08
C SER A 212 4.65 42.27 -34.26
N ALA A 213 5.46 41.43 -34.91
CA ALA A 213 6.89 41.33 -34.63
C ALA A 213 7.67 41.39 -35.96
N ARG A 214 8.34 42.52 -36.15
CA ARG A 214 9.17 42.86 -37.31
C ARG A 214 10.16 41.75 -37.65
N ARG A 215 10.18 41.29 -38.90
CA ARG A 215 11.38 40.73 -39.54
C ARG A 215 11.40 41.11 -41.02
N ASN A 216 12.53 41.68 -41.40
CA ASN A 216 12.84 42.35 -42.64
C ASN A 216 13.38 41.34 -43.66
N SER A 217 12.80 41.22 -44.86
CA SER A 217 13.51 40.79 -46.07
C SER A 217 12.66 40.90 -47.35
N GLN A 218 13.04 41.85 -48.20
CA GLN A 218 13.30 41.71 -49.64
C GLN A 218 12.15 41.38 -50.63
N THR A 219 11.71 42.45 -51.31
CA THR A 219 11.57 42.61 -52.79
C THR A 219 10.88 41.54 -53.64
N ALA A 220 9.67 41.85 -54.14
CA ALA A 220 9.20 41.58 -55.51
C ALA A 220 7.94 42.45 -55.82
N PRO A 221 7.75 42.93 -57.07
CA PRO A 221 6.73 43.94 -57.39
C PRO A 221 5.33 43.35 -57.61
N ALA A 222 4.33 44.20 -57.33
CA ALA A 222 2.91 43.93 -57.36
C ALA A 222 2.34 43.73 -58.77
N ALA A 223 1.48 42.72 -58.93
CA ALA A 223 0.49 42.63 -59.99
C ALA A 223 -0.90 42.90 -59.38
N PRO A 224 -1.75 43.77 -59.97
CA PRO A 224 -3.10 44.01 -59.46
C PRO A 224 -4.04 42.89 -59.91
N ILE A 225 -4.68 42.21 -58.95
CA ILE A 225 -5.83 41.33 -59.21
C ILE A 225 -7.08 42.23 -59.29
N PRO A 226 -7.95 42.09 -60.30
CA PRO A 226 -9.16 42.89 -60.39
C PRO A 226 -10.13 42.51 -59.27
N MET A 227 -10.56 43.49 -58.50
CA MET A 227 -11.71 43.39 -57.62
C MET A 227 -12.96 43.36 -58.50
N SER A 228 -13.55 42.19 -58.69
CA SER A 228 -14.92 42.09 -59.16
C SER A 228 -15.84 42.19 -57.95
N GLU A 229 -16.63 43.27 -57.91
CA GLU A 229 -17.88 43.33 -57.16
C GLU A 229 -18.75 42.14 -57.59
N ASP A 230 -18.97 41.20 -56.69
CA ASP A 230 -20.26 40.52 -56.58
C ASP A 230 -20.34 39.82 -55.22
N GLY A 231 -21.27 40.31 -54.40
CA GLY A 231 -21.62 39.72 -53.13
C GLY A 231 -22.33 38.39 -53.33
N GLN A 232 -21.59 37.29 -53.30
CA GLN A 232 -22.17 35.97 -53.13
C GLN A 232 -21.27 35.15 -52.20
N PHE A 233 -21.63 35.10 -50.91
CA PHE A 233 -21.21 33.99 -50.06
C PHE A 233 -21.73 32.70 -50.73
N PRO A 234 -20.87 31.76 -51.15
CA PRO A 234 -21.37 30.43 -51.42
C PRO A 234 -21.73 29.84 -50.06
N SER A 235 -23.01 29.84 -49.73
CA SER A 235 -23.57 28.87 -48.80
C SER A 235 -23.41 27.48 -49.44
N GLN A 236 -22.17 26.99 -49.50
CA GLN A 236 -21.91 25.57 -49.70
C GLN A 236 -22.36 24.90 -48.42
N GLY A 237 -23.62 24.45 -48.41
CA GLY A 237 -24.06 23.47 -47.43
C GLY A 237 -23.06 22.32 -47.42
N LEU A 238 -22.72 21.84 -46.23
CA LEU A 238 -21.83 20.71 -46.04
C LEU A 238 -22.22 19.60 -47.02
N THR A 239 -21.26 19.11 -47.80
CA THR A 239 -21.51 17.98 -48.69
C THR A 239 -21.99 16.79 -47.87
N GLU A 240 -22.89 15.97 -48.44
CA GLU A 240 -23.46 14.79 -47.74
C GLU A 240 -22.36 13.89 -47.16
N GLU A 241 -21.21 13.78 -47.86
CA GLU A 241 -20.01 13.07 -47.43
C GLU A 241 -19.34 13.69 -46.19
N GLN A 242 -19.35 15.04 -46.07
CA GLN A 242 -18.86 15.74 -44.89
C GLN A 242 -19.81 15.59 -43.69
N ILE A 243 -21.12 15.58 -43.93
CA ILE A 243 -22.12 15.30 -42.87
C ILE A 243 -21.94 13.88 -42.34
N GLN A 244 -21.75 12.90 -43.23
CA GLN A 244 -21.50 11.51 -42.84
C GLN A 244 -20.19 11.35 -42.06
N MET A 245 -19.11 12.04 -42.46
CA MET A 245 -17.86 12.07 -41.68
C MET A 245 -18.04 12.74 -40.32
N PHE A 246 -18.88 13.77 -40.21
CA PHE A 246 -19.16 14.44 -38.94
C PHE A 246 -19.99 13.57 -38.00
N GLU A 247 -20.99 12.84 -38.54
CA GLU A 247 -21.77 11.86 -37.79
C GLU A 247 -20.91 10.69 -37.32
N GLN A 248 -20.05 10.16 -38.19
CA GLN A 248 -19.12 9.09 -37.83
C GLN A 248 -18.11 9.57 -36.79
N GLY A 249 -17.58 10.79 -36.91
CA GLY A 249 -16.69 11.40 -35.93
C GLY A 249 -17.36 11.63 -34.57
N ASN A 250 -18.62 12.09 -34.55
CA ASN A 250 -19.40 12.24 -33.33
C ASN A 250 -19.67 10.90 -32.64
N GLN A 251 -20.01 9.85 -33.40
CA GLN A 251 -20.20 8.52 -32.87
C GLN A 251 -18.92 7.92 -32.28
N ASP A 252 -17.78 8.11 -32.96
CA ASP A 252 -16.49 7.62 -32.47
C ASP A 252 -16.05 8.37 -31.20
N MET A 253 -16.30 9.69 -31.16
CA MET A 253 -16.09 10.50 -29.97
C MET A 253 -16.97 10.06 -28.80
N MET A 254 -18.25 9.73 -29.05
CA MET A 254 -19.17 9.25 -28.01
C MET A 254 -18.75 7.89 -27.45
N LYS A 255 -18.32 6.95 -28.31
CA LYS A 255 -17.75 5.65 -27.89
C LYS A 255 -16.48 5.82 -27.08
N HIS A 256 -15.63 6.80 -27.42
CA HIS A 256 -14.43 7.10 -26.64
C HIS A 256 -14.78 7.66 -25.25
N PHE A 257 -15.83 8.49 -25.14
CA PHE A 257 -16.33 8.97 -23.84
C PHE A 257 -16.90 7.84 -23.00
N GLU A 258 -17.72 6.96 -23.58
CA GLU A 258 -18.25 5.77 -22.90
C GLU A 258 -17.12 4.87 -22.38
N ASN A 259 -16.14 4.55 -23.23
CA ASN A 259 -14.96 3.77 -22.83
C ASN A 259 -14.13 4.45 -21.73
N SER A 260 -14.07 5.79 -21.73
CA SER A 260 -13.38 6.54 -20.68
C SER A 260 -14.14 6.51 -19.36
N LEU A 261 -15.48 6.63 -19.40
CA LEU A 261 -16.34 6.53 -18.23
C LEU A 261 -16.33 5.11 -17.65
N ASP A 262 -16.33 4.08 -18.49
CA ASP A 262 -16.25 2.69 -18.05
C ASP A 262 -14.89 2.38 -17.41
N LYS A 263 -13.79 2.93 -17.93
CA LYS A 263 -12.48 2.83 -17.28
C LYS A 263 -12.48 3.53 -15.92
N VAL A 264 -13.07 4.73 -15.81
CA VAL A 264 -13.18 5.44 -14.52
C VAL A 264 -14.08 4.68 -13.53
N ARG A 265 -15.19 4.10 -13.99
CA ARG A 265 -16.05 3.25 -13.16
C ARG A 265 -15.35 1.97 -12.72
N TYR A 266 -14.64 1.30 -13.62
CA TYR A 266 -13.86 0.11 -13.31
C TYR A 266 -12.75 0.43 -12.30
N VAL A 267 -12.04 1.54 -12.49
CA VAL A 267 -11.04 2.03 -11.53
C VAL A 267 -11.67 2.37 -10.18
N SER A 268 -12.80 3.08 -10.16
CA SER A 268 -13.55 3.38 -8.94
C SER A 268 -14.03 2.11 -8.24
N TYR A 269 -14.49 1.11 -8.99
CA TYR A 269 -14.89 -0.19 -8.48
C TYR A 269 -13.71 -0.97 -7.89
N VAL A 270 -12.58 -1.04 -8.58
CA VAL A 270 -11.35 -1.69 -8.10
C VAL A 270 -10.78 -0.96 -6.88
N LEU A 271 -10.82 0.37 -6.89
CA LEU A 271 -10.41 1.20 -5.75
C LEU A 271 -11.38 1.02 -4.57
N SER A 272 -12.69 0.92 -4.82
CA SER A 272 -13.71 0.64 -3.81
C SER A 272 -13.54 -0.76 -3.21
N ILE A 273 -13.15 -1.76 -3.98
CA ILE A 273 -12.78 -3.09 -3.44
C ILE A 273 -11.49 -3.01 -2.62
N SER A 274 -10.51 -2.23 -3.08
CA SER A 274 -9.21 -2.06 -2.39
C SER A 274 -9.30 -1.22 -1.11
N ILE A 275 -10.21 -0.25 -1.05
CA ILE A 275 -10.49 0.61 0.11
C ILE A 275 -11.56 0.00 1.02
N GLY A 276 -12.50 -0.77 0.45
CA GLY A 276 -13.65 -1.39 1.11
C GLY A 276 -13.36 -2.71 1.81
N THR A 277 -12.17 -3.29 1.68
CA THR A 277 -11.72 -4.25 2.69
C THR A 277 -11.45 -3.52 4.00
N PRO A 278 -12.10 -3.86 5.12
CA PRO A 278 -11.83 -3.27 6.42
C PRO A 278 -10.48 -3.78 6.92
N LEU A 279 -9.38 -3.34 6.31
CA LEU A 279 -8.02 -3.52 6.81
C LEU A 279 -7.60 -2.34 7.69
N LEU A 280 -8.29 -1.19 7.59
CA LEU A 280 -8.14 -0.06 8.51
C LEU A 280 -9.13 -0.08 9.70
N GLY A 281 -10.12 -0.97 9.70
CA GLY A 281 -11.13 -1.06 10.77
C GLY A 281 -10.65 -1.68 12.09
N CYS A 282 -9.46 -2.27 12.14
CA CYS A 282 -8.93 -2.95 13.33
C CYS A 282 -7.90 -2.12 14.14
N ILE A 283 -7.54 -0.91 13.70
CA ILE A 283 -6.45 -0.14 14.34
C ILE A 283 -6.94 0.86 15.41
N CYS A 284 -8.25 1.15 15.52
CA CYS A 284 -8.76 2.12 16.51
C CYS A 284 -9.53 1.54 17.71
N THR A 285 -9.69 0.22 17.86
CA THR A 285 -10.52 -0.36 18.93
C THR A 285 -9.74 -1.24 19.90
N ARG A 286 -8.54 -0.84 20.33
CA ARG A 286 -7.98 -1.33 21.61
C ARG A 286 -6.86 -0.46 22.14
N VAL A 287 -7.18 0.79 22.45
CA VAL A 287 -6.48 1.47 23.55
C VAL A 287 -7.09 0.91 24.84
N PRO A 288 -6.34 0.20 25.71
CA PRO A 288 -6.84 -0.11 27.03
C PRO A 288 -7.06 1.21 27.78
N SER A 289 -8.32 1.49 28.10
CA SER A 289 -8.72 2.53 29.04
C SER A 289 -7.93 2.34 30.34
N ALA A 290 -6.93 3.20 30.56
CA ALA A 290 -6.36 3.40 31.87
C ALA A 290 -7.45 4.06 32.72
N SER A 291 -8.11 3.26 33.56
CA SER A 291 -9.06 3.69 34.56
C SER A 291 -8.46 4.80 35.42
N ALA A 292 -8.88 6.04 35.17
CA ALA A 292 -8.66 7.15 36.08
C ALA A 292 -9.52 6.90 37.34
N THR A 293 -8.85 6.67 38.45
CA THR A 293 -9.43 6.62 39.80
C THR A 293 -10.12 7.94 40.16
N PRO A 294 -11.31 7.92 40.79
CA PRO A 294 -11.90 9.11 41.39
C PRO A 294 -11.32 9.30 42.80
N TRP A 295 -10.44 10.29 42.96
CA TRP A 295 -10.23 10.99 44.23
C TRP A 295 -10.90 12.36 44.02
N GLY A 296 -11.99 12.73 44.69
CA GLY A 296 -12.17 12.62 46.13
C GLY A 296 -11.49 13.82 46.79
N ARG A 297 -12.15 14.98 46.75
CA ARG A 297 -11.98 16.05 47.73
C ARG A 297 -13.34 16.65 48.02
#